data_AF-A0A645GXA2-F1
#
_entry.id   AF-A0A645GXA2-F1
#
_cell.length_a   1.000
_cell.length_b   1.000
_cell.length_c   1.000
_cell.angle_alpha   90.00
_cell.angle_beta   90.00
_cell.angle_gamma   90.00
#
_symmetry.space_group_name_H-M   'P 1'
#
loop_
_entity.id
_entity.type
_entity.pdbx_description
1 polymer ?
#
loop_
_entity_poly.entity_id
_entity_poly.type
_entity_poly.pdbx_seq_one_letter_code
_entity_poly.pdbx_strand_id
1 'polypeptide(L)'
;MIDGELQERQGELAALVKLNLKTGIDDTIYGEEYNRIASRMEELKSNRLSVTVAESVRRETLNRMQEIADTLRSKDTIGEFDEVLFGMLVEQIKVINLVQVEFVLQSGIEIVEIIS
;
A
#
# COMPACT_ATOMS: atom_id res chain seq x y z
N MET A 1 12.96 -4.79 -10.77
CA MET A 1 14.10 -3.94 -10.38
C MET A 1 14.62 -4.35 -9.00
N ILE A 2 13.77 -4.46 -7.96
CA ILE A 2 14.16 -4.89 -6.61
C ILE A 2 14.68 -6.35 -6.57
N ASP A 3 14.00 -7.30 -7.21
CA ASP A 3 14.41 -8.72 -7.14
C ASP A 3 15.76 -9.00 -7.81
N GLY A 4 16.11 -8.22 -8.85
CA GLY A 4 17.41 -8.32 -9.52
C GLY A 4 18.55 -7.85 -8.62
N GLU A 5 18.38 -6.72 -7.93
CA GLU A 5 19.35 -6.21 -6.96
C GLU A 5 19.48 -7.17 -5.76
N LEU A 6 18.38 -7.77 -5.30
CA LEU A 6 18.40 -8.76 -4.22
C LEU A 6 19.25 -9.98 -4.60
N GLN A 7 19.11 -10.45 -5.84
CA GLN A 7 19.86 -11.60 -6.35
C GLN A 7 21.36 -11.27 -6.53
N GLU A 8 21.69 -10.05 -6.95
CA GLU A 8 23.06 -9.56 -7.00
C GLU A 8 23.71 -9.55 -5.61
N ARG A 9 23.04 -8.99 -4.60
CA ARG A 9 23.55 -8.96 -3.21
C ARG A 9 23.69 -10.35 -2.59
N GLN A 10 22.80 -11.29 -2.92
CA GLN A 10 22.97 -12.71 -2.56
C GLN A 10 24.23 -13.32 -3.17
N GLY A 11 24.52 -12.97 -4.44
CA GLY A 11 25.75 -13.37 -5.13
C GLY A 11 27.00 -12.80 -4.46
N GLU A 12 26.98 -11.52 -4.09
CA GLU A 12 28.07 -10.86 -3.36
C GLU A 12 28.32 -11.50 -2.00
N LEU A 13 27.27 -11.79 -1.25
CA LEU A 13 27.38 -12.47 0.05
C LEU A 13 28.02 -13.86 -0.10
N ALA A 14 27.58 -14.64 -1.10
CA ALA A 14 28.15 -15.95 -1.39
C ALA A 14 29.61 -15.86 -1.83
N ALA A 15 29.99 -14.82 -2.58
CA ALA A 15 31.36 -14.56 -2.97
C ALA A 15 32.23 -14.18 -1.77
N LEU A 16 31.73 -13.33 -0.87
CA LEU A 16 32.41 -12.92 0.36
C LEU A 16 32.69 -14.11 1.27
N VAL A 17 31.70 -14.99 1.49
CA VAL A 17 31.86 -16.23 2.26
C VAL A 17 32.94 -17.13 1.64
N LYS A 18 32.88 -17.34 0.31
CA LYS A 18 33.89 -18.16 -0.39
C LYS A 18 35.29 -17.55 -0.31
N LEU A 19 35.41 -16.23 -0.38
CA LEU A 19 36.69 -15.54 -0.28
C LEU A 19 37.27 -15.74 1.12
N ASN A 20 36.46 -15.53 2.16
CA ASN A 20 36.90 -15.69 3.54
C ASN A 20 37.43 -17.10 3.83
N LEU A 21 36.72 -18.14 3.36
CA LEU A 21 37.14 -19.54 3.50
C LEU A 21 38.46 -19.85 2.78
N LYS A 22 38.81 -19.11 1.72
CA LYS A 22 40.03 -19.33 0.93
C LYS A 22 41.23 -18.56 1.45
N THR A 23 41.01 -17.32 1.90
CA THR A 23 42.10 -16.38 2.19
C THR A 23 42.28 -16.10 3.67
N GLY A 24 41.30 -16.44 4.52
CA GLY A 24 41.30 -16.08 5.94
C GLY A 24 41.32 -14.57 6.10
N ILE A 25 40.23 -13.91 5.69
CA ILE A 25 40.12 -12.45 5.83
C ILE A 25 40.10 -12.11 7.31
N ASP A 26 40.67 -10.95 7.67
CA ASP A 26 40.52 -10.39 9.01
C ASP A 26 39.03 -10.33 9.42
N ASP A 27 38.73 -10.82 10.62
CA ASP A 27 37.35 -10.96 11.11
C ASP A 27 36.62 -9.60 11.18
N THR A 28 37.34 -8.51 11.43
CA THR A 28 36.78 -7.15 11.47
C THR A 28 36.34 -6.73 10.07
N ILE A 29 37.23 -6.87 9.10
CA ILE A 29 36.96 -6.50 7.69
C ILE A 29 35.84 -7.37 7.12
N TYR A 30 35.86 -8.67 7.41
CA TYR A 30 34.80 -9.58 7.00
C TYR A 30 33.45 -9.21 7.62
N GLY A 31 33.43 -8.91 8.92
CA GLY A 31 32.22 -8.52 9.63
C GLY A 31 31.60 -7.22 9.10
N GLU A 32 32.43 -6.22 8.79
CA GLU A 32 31.98 -4.95 8.20
C GLU A 32 31.31 -5.16 6.83
N GLU A 33 31.97 -5.88 5.92
CA GLU A 33 31.44 -6.13 4.58
C GLU A 33 30.20 -7.04 4.61
N TYR A 34 30.19 -8.04 5.48
CA TYR A 34 29.01 -8.89 5.67
C TYR A 34 27.81 -8.06 6.14
N ASN A 35 28.01 -7.22 7.16
CA ASN A 35 26.94 -6.37 7.70
C ASN A 35 26.46 -5.35 6.68
N ARG A 36 27.36 -4.78 5.86
CA ARG A 36 27.00 -3.86 4.79
C ARG A 36 26.07 -4.52 3.76
N ILE A 37 26.41 -5.72 3.28
CA ILE A 37 25.60 -6.46 2.31
C ILE A 37 24.27 -6.90 2.94
N ALA A 38 24.31 -7.45 4.15
CA ALA A 38 23.13 -7.94 4.85
C ALA A 38 22.12 -6.81 5.15
N SER A 39 22.60 -5.65 5.62
CA SER A 39 21.74 -4.49 5.89
C SER A 39 21.06 -3.99 4.61
N ARG A 40 21.81 -3.92 3.50
CA ARG A 40 21.25 -3.53 2.21
C ARG A 40 20.19 -4.50 1.71
N MET A 41 20.40 -5.80 1.88
CA MET A 41 19.39 -6.80 1.54
C MET A 41 18.11 -6.64 2.36
N GLU A 42 18.23 -6.27 3.64
CA GLU A 42 17.08 -6.08 4.52
C GLU A 42 16.26 -4.84 4.14
N GLU A 43 16.93 -3.73 3.80
CA GLU A 43 16.28 -2.55 3.22
C GLU A 43 15.50 -2.90 1.95
N LEU A 44 16.11 -3.67 1.04
CA LEU A 44 15.47 -4.06 -0.21
C LEU A 44 14.23 -4.92 0.00
N LYS A 45 14.26 -5.86 0.97
CA LYS A 45 13.07 -6.65 1.34
C LYS A 45 11.97 -5.78 1.93
N SER A 46 12.33 -4.86 2.83
CA SER A 46 11.39 -3.91 3.45
C SER A 46 10.71 -3.04 2.39
N ASN A 47 11.48 -2.51 1.45
CA ASN A 47 10.96 -1.74 0.31
C ASN A 47 10.06 -2.59 -0.60
N ARG A 48 10.38 -3.86 -0.82
CA ARG A 48 9.51 -4.76 -1.61
C ARG A 48 8.17 -4.97 -0.92
N LEU A 49 8.18 -5.19 0.39
CA LEU A 49 6.98 -5.37 1.20
C LEU A 49 6.11 -4.11 1.18
N SER A 50 6.70 -2.92 1.35
CA SER A 50 5.95 -1.67 1.33
C SER A 50 5.30 -1.41 -0.04
N VAL A 51 6.01 -1.67 -1.14
CA VAL A 51 5.44 -1.60 -2.50
C VAL A 51 4.29 -2.57 -2.68
N THR A 52 4.45 -3.82 -2.22
CA THR A 52 3.40 -4.84 -2.32
C THR A 52 2.15 -4.46 -1.53
N VAL A 53 2.33 -3.92 -0.32
CA VAL A 53 1.22 -3.42 0.51
C VAL A 53 0.52 -2.25 -0.19
N ALA A 54 1.27 -1.27 -0.70
CA ALA A 54 0.71 -0.13 -1.42
C ALA A 54 -0.06 -0.56 -2.68
N GLU A 55 0.46 -1.53 -3.44
CA GLU A 55 -0.24 -2.10 -4.60
C GLU A 55 -1.51 -2.85 -4.20
N SER A 56 -1.49 -3.57 -3.08
CA SER A 56 -2.67 -4.27 -2.54
C SER A 56 -3.77 -3.27 -2.15
N VAL A 57 -3.42 -2.23 -1.38
CA VAL A 57 -4.36 -1.17 -0.98
C VAL A 57 -4.93 -0.49 -2.22
N ARG A 58 -4.08 -0.12 -3.18
CA ARG A 58 -4.53 0.49 -4.44
C ARG A 58 -5.51 -0.41 -5.19
N ARG A 59 -5.24 -1.72 -5.27
CA ARG A 59 -6.11 -2.68 -5.95
C ARG A 59 -7.45 -2.82 -5.24
N GLU A 60 -7.45 -2.88 -3.91
CA GLU A 60 -8.66 -2.92 -3.11
C GLU A 60 -9.52 -1.66 -3.32
N THR A 61 -8.91 -0.47 -3.28
CA THR A 61 -9.61 0.79 -3.58
C THR A 61 -10.23 0.77 -4.98
N LEU A 62 -9.49 0.32 -5.99
CA LEU A 62 -10.01 0.23 -7.35
C LEU A 62 -11.18 -0.75 -7.47
N ASN A 63 -11.10 -1.91 -6.81
CA ASN A 63 -12.19 -2.88 -6.82
C ASN A 63 -13.45 -2.31 -6.15
N ARG A 64 -13.31 -1.64 -5.00
CA ARG A 64 -14.44 -0.99 -4.32
C ARG A 64 -15.08 0.11 -5.18
N MET A 65 -14.26 0.93 -5.86
CA MET A 65 -14.76 1.96 -6.79
C MET A 65 -15.49 1.36 -7.99
N GLN A 66 -15.01 0.23 -8.52
CA GLN A 66 -15.66 -0.47 -9.61
C GLN A 66 -17.03 -1.03 -9.18
N GLU A 67 -17.12 -1.61 -7.97
CA GLU A 67 -18.37 -2.13 -7.40
C GLU A 67 -19.42 -1.02 -7.21
N ILE A 68 -19.00 0.15 -6.71
CA ILE A 68 -19.84 1.34 -6.61
C ILE A 68 -20.36 1.75 -8.00
N ALA A 69 -19.46 1.85 -8.99
CA ALA A 69 -19.82 2.27 -10.33
C ALA A 69 -20.80 1.31 -11.01
N ASP A 70 -20.60 0.00 -10.85
CA ASP A 70 -21.48 -1.02 -11.40
C ASP A 70 -22.85 -1.02 -10.72
N THR A 71 -22.88 -0.82 -9.40
CA THR A 71 -24.14 -0.68 -8.65
C THR A 71 -24.93 0.55 -9.11
N LEU A 72 -24.27 1.70 -9.28
CA LEU A 72 -24.90 2.92 -9.79
C LEU A 72 -25.44 2.75 -11.21
N ARG A 73 -24.67 2.12 -12.12
CA ARG A 73 -25.10 1.86 -13.50
C ARG A 73 -26.28 0.91 -13.60
N SER A 74 -26.40 -0.03 -12.65
CA SER A 74 -27.50 -0.99 -12.62
C SER A 74 -28.84 -0.38 -12.19
N LYS A 75 -28.84 0.85 -11.67
CA LYS A 75 -30.03 1.54 -11.18
C LYS A 75 -30.42 2.66 -12.16
N ASP A 76 -31.51 2.46 -12.90
CA ASP A 76 -32.06 3.46 -13.83
C ASP A 76 -32.60 4.70 -13.11
N THR A 77 -33.10 4.56 -11.87
CA THR A 77 -33.52 5.65 -10.98
C THR A 77 -33.42 5.19 -9.52
N ILE A 78 -32.87 6.03 -8.64
CA ILE A 78 -32.93 5.80 -7.19
C ILE A 78 -34.29 6.30 -6.71
N GLY A 79 -35.31 5.44 -6.81
CA GLY A 79 -36.69 5.78 -6.45
C GLY A 79 -36.94 5.89 -4.94
N GLU A 80 -36.12 5.21 -4.15
CA GLU A 80 -36.13 5.23 -2.68
C GLU A 80 -34.68 5.26 -2.16
N PHE A 81 -34.50 5.75 -0.93
CA PHE A 81 -33.18 5.75 -0.29
C PHE A 81 -32.67 4.31 -0.13
N ASP A 82 -31.51 4.04 -0.70
CA ASP A 82 -30.83 2.76 -0.59
C ASP A 82 -29.70 2.88 0.44
N GLU A 83 -29.95 2.37 1.65
CA GLU A 83 -28.99 2.41 2.76
C GLU A 83 -27.69 1.67 2.44
N VAL A 84 -27.76 0.60 1.65
CA VAL A 84 -26.59 -0.18 1.25
C VAL A 84 -25.74 0.64 0.28
N LEU A 85 -26.35 1.24 -0.74
CA LEU A 85 -25.66 2.12 -1.69
C LEU A 85 -25.08 3.35 -0.98
N PHE A 86 -25.80 3.91 -0.03
CA PHE A 86 -25.32 5.04 0.76
C PHE A 86 -24.08 4.66 1.58
N GLY A 87 -24.08 3.50 2.25
CA GLY A 87 -22.93 2.98 2.99
C GLY A 87 -21.74 2.61 2.09
N MET A 88 -21.99 2.26 0.83
CA MET A 88 -20.92 2.04 -0.16
C MET A 88 -20.28 3.36 -0.62
N LEU A 89 -21.03 4.46 -0.63
CA LEU A 89 -20.57 5.77 -1.13
C LEU A 89 -19.94 6.63 -0.04
N VAL A 90 -20.54 6.67 1.15
CA VAL A 90 -20.15 7.56 2.24
C VAL A 90 -19.24 6.84 3.22
N GLU A 91 -18.07 7.42 3.47
CA GLU A 91 -17.12 6.97 4.47
C GLU A 91 -17.45 7.54 5.85
N GLN A 92 -17.74 8.84 5.91
CA GLN A 92 -18.02 9.54 7.15
C GLN A 92 -19.00 10.70 6.92
N ILE A 93 -19.80 11.00 7.95
CA ILE A 93 -20.61 12.21 8.01
C ILE A 93 -20.09 13.07 9.16
N LYS A 94 -19.72 14.32 8.87
CA LYS A 94 -19.36 15.31 9.88
C LYS A 94 -20.51 16.30 10.05
N VAL A 95 -21.01 16.44 11.28
CA VAL A 95 -22.06 17.42 11.59
C VAL A 95 -21.40 18.78 11.81
N ILE A 96 -21.69 19.75 10.93
CA ILE A 96 -21.15 21.11 11.06
C ILE A 96 -22.02 21.93 12.02
N ASN A 97 -23.35 21.89 11.82
CA ASN A 97 -24.33 22.51 12.70
C ASN A 97 -25.72 21.85 12.50
N LEU A 98 -26.76 22.38 13.16
CA LEU A 98 -28.12 21.82 13.12
C LEU A 98 -28.74 21.71 11.72
N VAL A 99 -28.26 22.46 10.74
CA VAL A 99 -28.80 22.50 9.37
C VAL A 99 -27.76 22.13 8.32
N GLN A 100 -26.55 21.72 8.71
CA GLN A 100 -25.45 21.53 7.78
C GLN A 100 -24.60 20.31 8.14
N VAL A 101 -24.35 19.47 7.15
CA VAL A 101 -23.50 18.29 7.25
C VAL A 101 -22.49 18.24 6.11
N GLU A 102 -21.37 17.58 6.36
CA GLU A 102 -20.37 17.24 5.35
C GLU A 102 -20.32 15.73 5.19
N PHE A 103 -20.57 15.26 3.97
CA PHE A 103 -20.38 13.88 3.56
C PHE A 103 -18.97 13.70 3.01
N VAL A 104 -18.17 12.87 3.66
CA VAL A 104 -16.89 12.39 3.14
C VAL A 104 -17.17 11.11 2.37
N LEU A 105 -16.95 11.12 1.06
CA LEU A 105 -17.13 9.94 0.22
C LEU A 105 -15.90 9.02 0.30
N GLN A 106 -16.10 7.72 0.02
CA GLN A 106 -15.02 6.74 -0.11
C GLN A 106 -13.98 7.11 -1.19
N SER A 107 -14.31 8.04 -2.10
CA SER A 107 -13.39 8.60 -3.09
C SER A 107 -12.48 9.71 -2.55
N GLY A 108 -12.71 10.17 -1.32
CA GLY A 108 -12.06 11.32 -0.70
C GLY A 108 -12.69 12.68 -1.04
N ILE A 109 -13.79 12.70 -1.81
CA ILE A 109 -14.54 13.93 -2.09
C ILE A 109 -15.36 14.31 -0.87
N GLU A 110 -15.33 15.59 -0.50
CA GLU A 110 -16.15 16.16 0.57
C GLU A 110 -17.31 16.96 -0.03
N ILE A 111 -18.53 16.65 0.37
CA ILE A 111 -19.76 17.33 -0.09
C ILE A 111 -20.45 17.94 1.11
N VAL A 112 -20.63 19.26 1.08
CA VAL A 112 -21.36 19.99 2.12
C VAL A 112 -22.80 20.19 1.68
N GLU A 113 -23.73 19.73 2.50
CA GLU A 113 -25.17 19.83 2.24
C GLU A 113 -25.92 20.51 3.37
N ILE A 114 -26.98 21.22 3.00
CA ILE A 114 -27.92 21.84 3.93
C ILE A 114 -29.11 20.91 4.10
N ILE A 115 -29.36 20.46 5.33
CA ILE A 115 -30.50 19.60 5.65
C ILE A 115 -31.72 20.50 5.85
N SER A 116 -32.66 20.45 4.90
CA SER A 116 -33.93 21.21 4.91
C SER A 116 -35.11 20.32 5.22
#